data_AF-A0AAN7THC4-F1
#
_entry.id   AF-A0AAN7THC4-F1
#
_cell.length_a   1.000
_cell.length_b   1.000
_cell.length_c   1.000
_cell.angle_alpha   90.00
_cell.angle_beta   90.00
_cell.angle_gamma   90.00
#
_symmetry.space_group_name_H-M   'P 1'
#
loop_
_entity.id
_entity.type
_entity.pdbx_description
1 polymer ?
#
loop_
_entity_poly.entity_id
_entity_poly.type
_entity_poly.pdbx_seq_one_letter_code
_entity_poly.pdbx_strand_id
1 'polypeptide(L)'
;MTTQVSNYSRAALLAFCFVSTAICLHIQQWLGLPLYWVNRSWASSWQAYVKGTTSILMLGLNQWRAPVTATISCDESVKGQIRKGKDGNVMFDFPQRLIFIANHQIYTDWLSLWWTAYTSNVHGYFIVVLKDGIQRIPVIGQGLVFFSWIFLSRRWETDRQRLQQHIQKLSDAKRRTPMWLLIFPEGTNLSKRSMAISQKWADKQNIPPSQLTLLPRARGLQTFLAGLADSVEWLYDCTIAYEQIPCVTCIPSVRPPSRIDPNLPDQI
;
A
#
# COMPACT_ATOMS: atom_id res chain seq x y z
N MET A 1 27.42 15.22 23.06
CA MET A 1 28.07 13.92 22.76
C MET A 1 27.12 12.73 22.99
N THR A 2 26.40 12.70 24.11
CA THR A 2 25.39 11.66 24.46
C THR A 2 24.23 11.52 23.46
N THR A 3 23.74 12.62 22.88
CA THR A 3 22.66 12.61 21.88
C THR A 3 23.08 12.00 20.54
N GLN A 4 24.32 12.25 20.10
CA GLN A 4 24.84 11.63 18.88
C GLN A 4 25.08 10.14 19.06
N VAL A 5 25.73 9.72 20.16
CA VAL A 5 25.95 8.30 20.46
C VAL A 5 24.61 7.56 20.53
N SER A 6 23.59 8.15 21.18
CA SER A 6 22.22 7.62 21.21
C SER A 6 21.61 7.49 19.80
N ASN A 7 21.77 8.49 18.94
CA ASN A 7 21.26 8.41 17.57
C ASN A 7 21.95 7.31 16.73
N TYR A 8 23.26 7.15 16.87
CA TYR A 8 24.00 6.07 16.20
C TYR A 8 23.60 4.70 16.71
N SER A 9 23.46 4.52 18.02
CA SER A 9 22.98 3.25 18.61
C SER A 9 21.57 2.90 18.13
N ARG A 10 20.67 3.88 18.07
CA ARG A 10 19.30 3.69 17.56
C ARG A 10 19.29 3.34 16.06
N ALA A 11 20.13 4.01 15.26
CA ALA A 11 20.27 3.70 13.85
C ALA A 11 20.85 2.30 13.62
N ALA A 12 21.86 1.92 14.39
CA ALA A 12 22.47 0.59 14.35
C ALA A 12 21.46 -0.50 14.72
N LEU A 13 20.65 -0.28 15.75
CA LEU A 13 19.60 -1.21 16.16
C LEU A 13 18.52 -1.37 15.08
N LEU A 14 18.09 -0.28 14.44
CA LEU A 14 17.14 -0.35 13.33
C LEU A 14 17.71 -1.11 12.13
N ALA A 15 18.96 -0.83 11.78
CA ALA A 15 19.66 -1.54 10.71
C ALA A 15 19.76 -3.03 11.03
N PHE A 16 20.10 -3.38 12.28
CA PHE A 16 20.09 -4.75 12.76
C PHE A 16 18.71 -5.39 12.64
N CYS A 17 17.66 -4.77 13.18
CA CYS A 17 16.29 -5.28 13.06
C CYS A 17 15.86 -5.49 11.60
N PHE A 18 16.19 -4.55 10.71
CA PHE A 18 15.89 -4.64 9.29
C PHE A 18 16.63 -5.80 8.61
N VAL A 19 17.93 -5.95 8.88
CA VAL A 19 18.75 -7.05 8.34
C VAL A 19 18.26 -8.40 8.88
N SER A 20 18.00 -8.51 10.19
CA SER A 20 17.43 -9.72 10.79
C SER A 20 16.08 -10.07 10.16
N THR A 21 15.20 -9.08 9.94
CA THR A 21 13.91 -9.27 9.26
C THR A 21 14.11 -9.81 7.85
N ALA A 22 15.03 -9.22 7.09
CA ALA A 22 15.33 -9.66 5.73
C ALA A 22 15.89 -11.09 5.71
N ILE A 23 16.79 -11.45 6.63
CA ILE A 23 17.33 -12.80 6.76
C ILE A 23 16.23 -13.80 7.11
N CYS A 24 15.38 -13.49 8.10
CA CYS A 24 14.25 -14.33 8.49
C CYS A 24 13.29 -14.55 7.32
N LEU A 25 12.97 -13.48 6.59
CA LEU A 25 12.16 -13.55 5.38
C LEU A 25 12.78 -14.54 4.40
N HIS A 26 14.06 -14.38 4.04
CA HIS A 26 14.73 -15.28 3.10
C HIS A 26 14.76 -16.73 3.58
N ILE A 27 15.06 -17.00 4.85
CA ILE A 27 15.02 -18.36 5.41
C ILE A 27 13.63 -18.97 5.24
N GLN A 28 12.57 -18.22 5.57
CA GLN A 28 11.19 -18.69 5.41
C GLN A 28 10.84 -18.94 3.94
N GLN A 29 11.40 -18.16 3.01
CA GLN A 29 11.22 -18.39 1.58
C GLN A 29 11.83 -19.71 1.14
N TRP A 30 13.09 -19.97 1.52
CA TRP A 30 13.79 -21.22 1.20
C TRP A 30 13.08 -22.44 1.79
N LEU A 31 12.59 -22.35 3.02
CA LEU A 31 11.78 -23.41 3.66
C LEU A 31 10.44 -23.65 2.94
N GLY A 32 9.86 -22.62 2.35
CA GLY A 32 8.61 -22.69 1.60
C GLY A 32 8.74 -23.19 0.17
N LEU A 33 9.91 -23.08 -0.45
CA LEU A 33 10.12 -23.44 -1.86
C LEU A 33 9.72 -24.91 -2.16
N PRO A 34 10.07 -25.91 -1.32
CA PRO A 34 9.63 -27.29 -1.51
C PRO A 34 8.13 -27.48 -1.70
N LEU A 35 7.32 -26.64 -1.04
CA LEU A 35 5.86 -26.74 -1.09
C LEU A 35 5.31 -26.52 -2.50
N TYR A 36 6.01 -25.76 -3.37
CA TYR A 36 5.55 -25.53 -4.74
C TYR A 36 5.56 -26.79 -5.60
N TRP A 37 6.42 -27.77 -5.29
CA TRP A 37 6.47 -29.05 -5.99
C TRP A 37 5.51 -30.08 -5.41
N VAL A 38 5.11 -29.92 -4.14
CA VAL A 38 4.18 -30.83 -3.45
C VAL A 38 2.72 -30.40 -3.66
N ASN A 39 2.38 -29.18 -3.26
CA ASN A 39 1.01 -28.68 -3.34
C ASN A 39 0.99 -27.14 -3.45
N ARG A 40 0.45 -26.64 -4.55
CA ARG A 40 0.36 -25.19 -4.81
C ARG A 40 -0.48 -24.43 -3.77
N SER A 41 -1.51 -25.05 -3.21
CA SER A 41 -2.32 -24.44 -2.14
C SER A 41 -1.51 -24.27 -0.87
N TRP A 42 -0.71 -25.27 -0.48
CA TRP A 42 0.16 -25.18 0.70
C TRP A 42 1.24 -24.11 0.50
N ALA A 43 1.83 -24.05 -0.69
CA ALA A 43 2.78 -22.99 -1.03
C ALA A 43 2.14 -21.60 -0.94
N SER A 44 0.91 -21.43 -1.43
CA SER A 44 0.16 -20.17 -1.30
C SER A 44 -0.17 -19.82 0.15
N SER A 45 -0.61 -20.78 0.96
CA SER A 45 -0.88 -20.57 2.39
C SER A 45 0.39 -20.22 3.18
N TRP A 46 1.51 -20.89 2.89
CA TRP A 46 2.82 -20.57 3.48
C TRP A 46 3.26 -19.16 3.11
N GLN A 47 3.16 -18.80 1.83
CA GLN A 47 3.50 -17.45 1.36
C GLN A 47 2.63 -16.39 2.05
N ALA A 48 1.33 -16.64 2.21
CA ALA A 48 0.43 -15.73 2.92
C ALA A 48 0.81 -15.60 4.41
N TYR A 49 1.19 -16.68 5.07
CA TYR A 49 1.68 -16.67 6.46
C TYR A 49 2.99 -15.88 6.60
N VAL A 50 3.97 -16.12 5.73
CA VAL A 50 5.25 -15.40 5.71
C VAL A 50 5.04 -13.91 5.45
N LYS A 51 4.17 -13.56 4.49
CA LYS A 51 3.78 -12.18 4.22
C LYS A 51 3.11 -11.54 5.43
N GLY A 52 2.20 -12.26 6.08
CA GLY A 52 1.46 -11.75 7.24
C GLY A 52 2.38 -11.48 8.44
N THR A 53 3.24 -12.43 8.78
CA THR A 53 4.24 -12.26 9.86
C THR A 53 5.23 -11.13 9.55
N THR A 54 5.65 -10.99 8.28
CA THR A 54 6.49 -9.87 7.87
C THR A 54 5.77 -8.53 8.05
N SER A 55 4.47 -8.45 7.73
CA SER A 55 3.70 -7.22 7.91
C SER A 55 3.64 -6.82 9.38
N ILE A 56 3.36 -7.77 10.28
CA ILE A 56 3.29 -7.52 11.73
C ILE A 56 4.61 -6.97 12.23
N LEU A 57 5.73 -7.56 11.80
CA LEU A 57 7.06 -7.10 12.17
C LEU A 57 7.37 -5.70 11.63
N MET A 58 7.06 -5.42 10.36
CA MET A 58 7.28 -4.10 9.76
C MET A 58 6.40 -3.02 10.40
N LEU A 59 5.13 -3.32 10.66
CA LEU A 59 4.20 -2.43 11.35
C LEU A 59 4.62 -2.19 12.80
N GLY A 60 5.08 -3.24 13.51
CA GLY A 60 5.61 -3.12 14.87
C GLY A 60 6.89 -2.27 14.94
N LEU A 61 7.81 -2.46 13.99
CA LEU A 61 9.01 -1.61 13.87
C LEU A 61 8.64 -0.16 13.57
N ASN A 62 7.65 0.07 12.69
CA ASN A 62 7.13 1.40 12.42
C ASN A 62 6.51 2.02 13.67
N GLN A 63 5.65 1.30 14.39
CA GLN A 63 5.04 1.76 15.64
C GLN A 63 6.08 2.11 16.71
N TRP A 64 7.13 1.28 16.84
CA TRP A 64 8.20 1.51 17.80
C TRP A 64 9.04 2.73 17.46
N ARG A 65 9.33 2.95 16.17
CA ARG A 65 10.28 3.99 15.74
C ARG A 65 9.64 5.33 15.40
N ALA A 66 8.45 5.29 14.84
CA ALA A 66 7.70 6.42 14.33
C ALA A 66 6.20 6.16 14.56
N PRO A 67 5.75 6.18 15.83
CA PRO A 67 4.33 6.03 16.13
C PRO A 67 3.55 7.14 15.41
N VAL A 68 2.46 6.75 14.74
CA VAL A 68 1.61 7.66 13.97
C VAL A 68 0.22 7.65 14.57
N THR A 69 -0.33 8.84 14.84
CA THR A 69 -1.75 9.00 15.11
C THR A 69 -2.45 9.19 13.76
N ALA A 70 -3.40 8.31 13.45
CA ALA A 70 -4.21 8.41 12.25
C ALA A 70 -5.59 8.98 12.60
N THR A 71 -6.02 9.99 11.86
CA THR A 71 -7.42 10.44 11.83
C THR A 71 -8.06 9.84 10.59
N ILE A 72 -9.18 9.15 10.78
CA ILE A 72 -9.91 8.49 9.70
C ILE A 72 -11.22 9.22 9.53
N SER A 73 -11.56 9.55 8.30
CA SER A 73 -12.89 10.01 7.91
C SER A 73 -13.36 9.17 6.75
N CYS A 74 -14.68 9.02 6.63
CA CYS A 74 -15.28 8.20 5.61
C CYS A 74 -16.64 8.75 5.18
N ASP A 75 -17.05 8.42 3.96
CA ASP A 75 -18.39 8.71 3.47
C ASP A 75 -19.38 7.58 3.83
N GLU A 76 -20.65 7.81 3.51
CA GLU A 76 -21.75 6.88 3.83
C GLU A 76 -21.61 5.49 3.18
N SER A 77 -20.83 5.34 2.10
CA SER A 77 -20.67 4.07 1.38
C SER A 77 -19.94 2.99 2.19
N VAL A 78 -19.14 3.37 3.18
CA VAL A 78 -18.39 2.45 4.06
C VAL A 78 -18.89 2.46 5.51
N LYS A 79 -20.07 3.03 5.73
CA LYS A 79 -20.68 3.14 7.05
C LYS A 79 -20.81 1.77 7.73
N GLY A 80 -20.41 1.71 9.00
CA GLY A 80 -20.42 0.49 9.79
C GLY A 80 -19.27 -0.49 9.51
N GLN A 81 -18.47 -0.25 8.46
CA GLN A 81 -17.29 -1.05 8.14
C GLN A 81 -16.01 -0.54 8.82
N ILE A 82 -16.05 0.64 9.42
CA ILE A 82 -14.96 1.19 10.23
C ILE A 82 -15.48 1.31 11.65
N ARG A 83 -14.75 0.74 12.61
CA ARG A 83 -15.14 0.72 14.02
C ARG A 83 -13.95 1.07 14.90
N LYS A 84 -14.19 1.91 15.90
CA LYS A 84 -13.22 2.17 16.95
C LYS A 84 -13.38 1.16 18.08
N GLY A 85 -12.32 0.41 18.36
CA GLY A 85 -12.21 -0.49 19.48
C GLY A 85 -12.09 0.25 20.81
N LYS A 86 -12.30 -0.47 21.92
CA LYS A 86 -12.31 0.09 23.28
C LYS A 86 -11.01 0.78 23.68
N ASP A 87 -9.88 0.29 23.16
CA ASP A 87 -8.55 0.82 23.44
C ASP A 87 -8.13 1.96 22.47
N GLY A 88 -9.06 2.46 21.65
CA GLY A 88 -8.79 3.48 20.63
C GLY A 88 -8.22 2.93 19.31
N ASN A 89 -7.99 1.62 19.21
CA ASN A 89 -7.57 0.96 17.98
C ASN A 89 -8.70 0.95 16.94
N VAL A 90 -8.39 1.14 15.66
CA VAL A 90 -9.39 0.97 14.59
C VAL A 90 -9.47 -0.49 14.13
N MET A 91 -10.67 -0.93 13.81
CA MET A 91 -10.97 -2.18 13.13
C MET A 91 -11.70 -1.87 11.84
N PHE A 92 -11.26 -2.49 10.76
CA PHE A 92 -11.90 -2.40 9.46
C PHE A 92 -12.57 -3.74 9.17
N ASP A 93 -13.83 -3.69 8.74
CA ASP A 93 -14.67 -4.83 8.38
C ASP A 93 -14.94 -4.81 6.87
N PHE A 94 -13.85 -4.68 6.13
CA PHE A 94 -13.89 -4.69 4.68
C PHE A 94 -13.93 -6.14 4.15
N PRO A 95 -14.50 -6.35 2.95
CA PRO A 95 -14.56 -7.66 2.32
C PRO A 95 -13.20 -8.33 2.17
N GLN A 96 -13.17 -9.66 2.22
CA GLN A 96 -11.93 -10.42 2.06
C GLN A 96 -11.29 -10.27 0.67
N ARG A 97 -12.07 -9.85 -0.33
CA ARG A 97 -11.62 -9.62 -1.71
C ARG A 97 -12.04 -8.23 -2.19
N LEU A 98 -11.05 -7.39 -2.47
CA LEU A 98 -11.27 -6.03 -2.97
C LEU A 98 -10.10 -5.53 -3.82
N ILE A 99 -10.39 -4.53 -4.65
CA ILE A 99 -9.38 -3.65 -5.21
C ILE A 99 -9.34 -2.40 -4.34
N PHE A 100 -8.14 -2.00 -3.94
CA PHE A 100 -7.91 -0.83 -3.11
C PHE A 100 -7.11 0.20 -3.90
N ILE A 101 -7.65 1.39 -4.09
CA ILE A 101 -6.91 2.49 -4.72
C ILE A 101 -6.56 3.55 -3.68
N ALA A 102 -5.41 4.20 -3.89
CA ALA A 102 -5.00 5.33 -3.08
C ALA A 102 -4.14 6.33 -3.85
N ASN A 103 -4.12 7.58 -3.41
CA ASN A 103 -3.11 8.55 -3.85
C ASN A 103 -1.71 8.14 -3.35
N HIS A 104 -0.64 8.63 -4.00
CA HIS A 104 0.73 8.27 -3.64
C HIS A 104 1.55 9.51 -3.25
N GLN A 105 1.65 9.80 -1.96
CA GLN A 105 2.41 10.93 -1.45
C GLN A 105 3.87 10.57 -1.15
N ILE A 106 4.14 9.49 -0.40
CA ILE A 106 5.49 9.09 0.00
C ILE A 106 5.77 7.62 -0.29
N TYR A 107 7.06 7.24 -0.33
CA TYR A 107 7.48 5.90 -0.72
C TYR A 107 6.94 4.78 0.19
N THR A 108 6.50 5.14 1.40
CA THR A 108 6.04 4.21 2.44
C THR A 108 4.52 4.21 2.61
N ASP A 109 3.73 4.86 1.74
CA ASP A 109 2.26 4.87 1.84
C ASP A 109 1.66 3.47 1.91
N TRP A 110 2.25 2.53 1.15
CA TRP A 110 1.83 1.13 1.13
C TRP A 110 1.93 0.46 2.50
N LEU A 111 2.80 0.92 3.40
CA LEU A 111 2.90 0.38 4.76
C LEU A 111 1.70 0.82 5.61
N SER A 112 1.26 2.07 5.49
CA SER A 112 0.03 2.56 6.12
C SER A 112 -1.21 1.83 5.60
N LEU A 113 -1.26 1.52 4.30
CA LEU A 113 -2.35 0.73 3.72
C LEU A 113 -2.24 -0.76 4.05
N TRP A 114 -1.05 -1.27 4.36
CA TRP A 114 -0.89 -2.62 4.86
C TRP A 114 -1.41 -2.75 6.30
N TRP A 115 -1.34 -1.66 7.09
CA TRP A 115 -1.96 -1.59 8.40
C TRP A 115 -3.48 -1.68 8.35
N THR A 116 -4.15 -1.09 7.35
CA THR A 116 -5.61 -1.27 7.18
C THR A 116 -5.97 -2.72 6.81
N ALA A 117 -5.13 -3.39 6.03
CA ALA A 117 -5.28 -4.83 5.76
C ALA A 117 -4.99 -5.69 7.00
N TYR A 118 -4.07 -5.25 7.88
CA TYR A 118 -3.78 -5.92 9.15
C TYR A 118 -4.98 -5.87 10.09
N THR A 119 -5.55 -4.68 10.25
CA THR A 119 -6.75 -4.43 11.06
C THR A 119 -8.03 -5.06 10.47
N SER A 120 -8.00 -5.46 9.19
CA SER A 120 -9.03 -6.30 8.55
C SER A 120 -8.70 -7.80 8.49
N ASN A 121 -7.61 -8.24 9.15
CA ASN A 121 -7.15 -9.64 9.18
C ASN A 121 -6.88 -10.29 7.80
N VAL A 122 -6.43 -9.50 6.82
CA VAL A 122 -6.13 -9.94 5.43
C VAL A 122 -4.75 -9.52 4.94
N HIS A 123 -3.92 -8.99 5.83
CA HIS A 123 -2.53 -8.55 5.56
C HIS A 123 -1.63 -9.61 4.89
N GLY A 124 -1.83 -10.91 5.14
CA GLY A 124 -1.12 -11.99 4.44
C GLY A 124 -1.49 -12.13 2.94
N TYR A 125 -2.63 -11.57 2.53
CA TYR A 125 -3.16 -11.60 1.17
C TYR A 125 -3.10 -10.24 0.47
N PHE A 126 -2.35 -9.29 1.04
CA PHE A 126 -2.13 -7.97 0.48
C PHE A 126 -1.15 -8.03 -0.71
N ILE A 127 -1.55 -7.45 -1.84
CA ILE A 127 -0.80 -7.43 -3.10
C ILE A 127 -0.66 -5.97 -3.52
N VAL A 128 0.59 -5.55 -3.73
CA VAL A 128 0.89 -4.17 -4.17
C VAL A 128 1.36 -4.19 -5.61
N VAL A 129 0.86 -3.26 -6.41
CA VAL A 129 1.41 -2.98 -7.74
C VAL A 129 2.60 -2.04 -7.61
N LEU A 130 3.78 -2.51 -7.97
CA LEU A 130 5.06 -1.81 -7.84
C LEU A 130 5.74 -1.54 -9.18
N LYS A 131 6.73 -0.65 -9.15
CA LYS A 131 7.67 -0.45 -10.25
C LYS A 131 8.61 -1.65 -10.37
N ASP A 132 8.76 -2.17 -11.59
CA ASP A 132 9.60 -3.33 -11.91
C ASP A 132 11.06 -3.20 -11.45
N GLY A 133 11.66 -2.00 -11.52
CA GLY A 133 13.03 -1.78 -11.08
C GLY A 133 13.29 -2.16 -9.61
N ILE A 134 12.26 -2.16 -8.76
CA ILE A 134 12.39 -2.53 -7.34
C ILE A 134 12.79 -4.01 -7.18
N GLN A 135 12.38 -4.88 -8.11
CA GLN A 135 12.72 -6.30 -8.05
C GLN A 135 14.23 -6.57 -8.21
N ARG A 136 14.99 -5.59 -8.72
CA ARG A 136 16.44 -5.69 -8.95
C ARG A 136 17.28 -5.27 -7.76
N ILE A 137 16.66 -4.74 -6.69
CA ILE A 137 17.37 -4.35 -5.47
C ILE A 137 17.86 -5.63 -4.77
N PRO A 138 19.17 -5.79 -4.51
CA PRO A 138 19.70 -6.97 -3.83
C PRO A 138 19.02 -7.19 -2.48
N VAL A 139 18.78 -8.45 -2.11
CA VAL A 139 18.08 -8.89 -0.88
C VAL A 139 16.60 -8.48 -0.83
N ILE A 140 16.28 -7.20 -0.96
CA ILE A 140 14.91 -6.67 -0.84
C ILE A 140 14.05 -7.09 -2.04
N GLY A 141 14.55 -6.92 -3.26
CA GLY A 141 13.82 -7.25 -4.48
C GLY A 141 13.44 -8.74 -4.55
N GLN A 142 14.37 -9.62 -4.18
CA GLN A 142 14.12 -11.06 -4.07
C GLN A 142 13.02 -11.36 -3.04
N GLY A 143 13.07 -10.68 -1.90
CA GLY A 143 12.06 -10.76 -0.84
C GLY A 143 10.66 -10.39 -1.36
N LEU A 144 10.54 -9.29 -2.08
CA LEU A 144 9.27 -8.78 -2.63
C LEU A 144 8.73 -9.63 -3.79
N VAL A 145 9.61 -10.22 -4.62
CA VAL A 145 9.20 -11.16 -5.67
C VAL A 145 8.49 -12.36 -5.07
N PHE A 146 8.98 -12.87 -3.94
CA PHE A 146 8.32 -13.97 -3.24
C PHE A 146 6.94 -13.60 -2.69
N PHE A 147 6.65 -12.32 -2.38
CA PHE A 147 5.31 -11.91 -1.95
C PHE A 147 4.24 -11.98 -3.05
N SER A 148 4.61 -12.37 -4.27
CA SER A 148 3.72 -12.37 -5.43
C SER A 148 3.09 -10.99 -5.68
N TRP A 149 3.83 -9.93 -5.35
CA TRP A 149 3.49 -8.57 -5.74
C TRP A 149 3.63 -8.41 -7.26
N ILE A 150 2.94 -7.41 -7.82
CA ILE A 150 2.86 -7.22 -9.27
C ILE A 150 3.84 -6.13 -9.66
N PHE A 151 4.79 -6.46 -10.54
CA PHE A 151 5.85 -5.56 -10.96
C PHE A 151 5.60 -5.07 -12.39
N LEU A 152 5.43 -3.76 -12.56
CA LEU A 152 5.15 -3.10 -13.85
C LEU A 152 6.25 -2.11 -14.23
N SER A 153 6.62 -2.10 -15.51
CA SER A 153 7.60 -1.17 -16.09
C SER A 153 7.05 0.23 -16.35
N ARG A 154 5.74 0.43 -16.15
CA ARG A 154 4.98 1.66 -16.45
C ARG A 154 4.90 1.95 -17.95
N ARG A 155 5.03 0.90 -18.78
CA ARG A 155 4.90 0.96 -20.24
C ARG A 155 3.91 -0.13 -20.65
N TRP A 156 2.79 0.30 -21.24
CA TRP A 156 1.69 -0.62 -21.53
C TRP A 156 2.10 -1.77 -22.46
N GLU A 157 2.89 -1.48 -23.49
CA GLU A 157 3.32 -2.45 -24.51
C GLU A 157 4.09 -3.62 -23.90
N THR A 158 4.92 -3.35 -22.90
CA THR A 158 5.70 -4.38 -22.18
C THR A 158 4.93 -5.05 -21.05
N ASP A 159 3.97 -4.34 -20.44
CA ASP A 159 3.28 -4.80 -19.24
C ASP A 159 1.99 -5.57 -19.53
N ARG A 160 1.35 -5.37 -20.69
CA ARG A 160 0.02 -5.94 -21.00
C ARG A 160 -0.07 -7.44 -20.78
N GLN A 161 0.88 -8.21 -21.33
CA GLN A 161 0.85 -9.67 -21.23
C GLN A 161 1.10 -10.15 -19.79
N ARG A 162 2.04 -9.52 -19.07
CA ARG A 162 2.32 -9.83 -17.66
C ARG A 162 1.09 -9.55 -16.80
N LEU A 163 0.46 -8.41 -17.02
CA LEU A 163 -0.74 -7.99 -16.32
C LEU A 163 -1.89 -8.99 -16.52
N GLN A 164 -2.11 -9.45 -17.76
CA GLN A 164 -3.11 -10.48 -18.06
C GLN A 164 -2.80 -11.81 -17.33
N GLN A 165 -1.54 -12.24 -17.28
CA GLN A 165 -1.15 -13.45 -16.53
C GLN A 165 -1.40 -13.31 -15.03
N HIS A 166 -1.14 -12.15 -14.45
CA HIS A 166 -1.46 -11.88 -13.05
C HIS A 166 -2.95 -11.89 -12.80
N ILE A 167 -3.73 -11.19 -13.64
CA ILE A 167 -5.20 -11.18 -13.56
C ILE A 167 -5.76 -12.59 -13.62
N GLN A 168 -5.34 -13.41 -14.59
CA GLN A 168 -5.80 -14.79 -14.73
C GLN A 168 -5.52 -15.64 -13.48
N LYS A 169 -4.38 -15.42 -12.81
CA LYS A 169 -4.05 -16.09 -11.55
C LYS A 169 -4.92 -15.61 -10.39
N LEU A 170 -5.27 -14.32 -10.37
CA LEU A 170 -6.05 -13.69 -9.32
C LEU A 170 -7.56 -13.91 -9.47
N SER A 171 -8.04 -14.08 -10.70
CA SER A 171 -9.44 -14.33 -11.05
C SER A 171 -9.84 -15.79 -10.91
N ASP A 172 -8.89 -16.70 -10.61
CA ASP A 172 -9.14 -18.14 -10.45
C ASP A 172 -10.16 -18.41 -9.34
N ALA A 173 -11.43 -18.49 -9.74
CA ALA A 173 -12.59 -18.60 -8.87
C ALA A 173 -12.59 -19.87 -8.01
N LYS A 174 -11.84 -20.90 -8.41
CA LYS A 174 -11.66 -22.12 -7.60
C LYS A 174 -10.89 -21.85 -6.32
N ARG A 175 -10.12 -20.76 -6.24
CA ARG A 175 -9.30 -20.46 -5.07
C ARG A 175 -10.06 -19.71 -4.00
N ARG A 176 -11.05 -18.86 -4.34
CA ARG A 176 -11.78 -17.93 -3.42
C ARG A 176 -10.91 -17.38 -2.28
N THR A 177 -9.60 -17.25 -2.48
CA THR A 177 -8.67 -16.86 -1.43
C THR A 177 -8.90 -15.39 -1.15
N PRO A 178 -8.74 -14.92 0.09
CA PRO A 178 -8.68 -13.50 0.36
C PRO A 178 -7.64 -12.83 -0.54
N MET A 179 -7.90 -11.59 -0.95
CA MET A 179 -7.05 -10.85 -1.86
C MET A 179 -7.36 -9.36 -1.78
N TRP A 180 -6.35 -8.56 -1.40
CA TRP A 180 -6.44 -7.12 -1.44
C TRP A 180 -5.42 -6.59 -2.42
N LEU A 181 -5.89 -6.04 -3.55
CA LEU A 181 -5.02 -5.50 -4.59
C LEU A 181 -4.91 -3.98 -4.45
N LEU A 182 -3.78 -3.51 -3.93
CA LEU A 182 -3.44 -2.10 -3.83
C LEU A 182 -2.87 -1.56 -5.16
N ILE A 183 -3.50 -0.51 -5.66
CA ILE A 183 -3.08 0.23 -6.86
C ILE A 183 -2.98 1.71 -6.52
N PHE A 184 -1.84 2.32 -6.83
CA PHE A 184 -1.69 3.77 -6.84
C PHE A 184 -1.92 4.29 -8.27
N PRO A 185 -3.14 4.74 -8.66
CA PRO A 185 -3.43 5.12 -10.03
C PRO A 185 -2.58 6.31 -10.52
N GLU A 186 -2.06 7.15 -9.63
CA GLU A 186 -1.09 8.20 -9.97
C GLU A 186 0.18 7.65 -10.67
N GLY A 187 0.57 6.43 -10.29
CA GLY A 187 1.69 5.70 -10.86
C GLY A 187 3.07 6.23 -10.45
N THR A 188 3.15 7.23 -9.57
CA THR A 188 4.38 7.79 -9.01
C THR A 188 4.06 8.67 -7.82
N ASN A 189 5.05 8.93 -6.95
CA ASN A 189 4.87 9.81 -5.81
C ASN A 189 4.63 11.27 -6.21
N LEU A 190 3.94 11.99 -5.33
CA LEU A 190 3.80 13.44 -5.36
C LEU A 190 5.16 14.13 -5.23
N SER A 191 5.46 15.02 -6.17
CA SER A 191 6.68 15.82 -6.20
C SER A 191 6.44 17.07 -7.05
N LYS A 192 7.26 18.12 -6.89
CA LYS A 192 7.23 19.31 -7.76
C LYS A 192 7.24 18.95 -9.25
N ARG A 193 8.08 17.96 -9.62
CA ARG A 193 8.19 17.48 -11.00
C ARG A 193 6.94 16.74 -11.47
N SER A 194 6.44 15.79 -10.69
CA SER A 194 5.27 14.99 -11.08
C SER A 194 4.00 15.85 -11.12
N MET A 195 3.86 16.80 -10.20
CA MET A 195 2.82 17.83 -10.21
C MET A 195 2.84 18.66 -11.48
N ALA A 196 4.00 19.22 -11.87
CA ALA A 196 4.10 20.01 -13.09
C ALA A 196 3.75 19.22 -14.36
N ILE A 197 4.07 17.92 -14.40
CA ILE A 197 3.68 17.03 -15.51
C ILE A 197 2.16 16.80 -15.50
N SER A 198 1.58 16.56 -14.31
CA SER A 198 0.13 16.38 -14.15
C SER A 198 -0.64 17.63 -14.55
N GLN A 199 -0.18 18.82 -14.16
CA GLN A 199 -0.76 20.12 -14.54
C GLN A 199 -0.77 20.29 -16.06
N LYS A 200 0.38 20.10 -16.71
CA LYS A 200 0.49 20.19 -18.18
C LYS A 200 -0.44 19.21 -18.89
N TRP A 201 -0.73 18.06 -18.29
CA TRP A 201 -1.71 17.12 -18.83
C TRP A 201 -3.14 17.61 -18.62
N ALA A 202 -3.45 18.16 -17.44
CA ALA A 202 -4.74 18.77 -17.12
C ALA A 202 -5.09 19.88 -18.13
N ASP A 203 -4.14 20.80 -18.37
CA ASP A 203 -4.30 21.91 -19.32
C ASP A 203 -4.57 21.39 -20.74
N LYS A 204 -3.85 20.35 -21.17
CA LYS A 204 -4.04 19.72 -22.49
C LYS A 204 -5.39 19.03 -22.63
N GLN A 205 -5.94 18.48 -21.55
CA GLN A 205 -7.23 17.80 -21.55
C GLN A 205 -8.39 18.73 -21.18
N ASN A 206 -8.11 20.02 -20.95
CA ASN A 206 -9.07 21.02 -20.50
C ASN A 206 -9.84 20.60 -19.24
N ILE A 207 -9.13 20.02 -18.27
CA ILE A 207 -9.69 19.62 -16.96
C ILE A 207 -9.03 20.42 -15.83
N PRO A 208 -9.75 20.66 -14.72
CA PRO A 208 -9.16 21.32 -13.56
C PRO A 208 -7.96 20.54 -13.01
N PRO A 209 -6.86 21.20 -12.65
CA PRO A 209 -5.74 20.52 -12.04
C PRO A 209 -6.02 20.14 -10.58
N SER A 210 -5.44 19.03 -10.15
CA SER A 210 -5.39 18.69 -8.72
C SER A 210 -4.28 19.47 -8.00
N GLN A 211 -4.55 19.82 -6.73
CA GLN A 211 -3.63 20.59 -5.90
C GLN A 211 -2.76 19.71 -5.01
N LEU A 212 -3.28 18.56 -4.54
CA LEU A 212 -2.65 17.70 -3.52
C LEU A 212 -2.46 16.25 -3.99
N THR A 213 -2.93 15.92 -5.20
CA THR A 213 -2.82 14.61 -5.82
C THR A 213 -2.38 14.75 -7.28
N LEU A 214 -1.99 13.64 -7.89
CA LEU A 214 -1.71 13.59 -9.33
C LEU A 214 -2.93 13.06 -10.08
N LEU A 215 -3.08 13.44 -11.34
CA LEU A 215 -4.12 12.88 -12.19
C LEU A 215 -3.87 11.37 -12.40
N PRO A 216 -4.91 10.53 -12.25
CA PRO A 216 -4.76 9.08 -12.33
C PRO A 216 -4.49 8.60 -13.75
N ARG A 217 -3.70 7.53 -13.87
CA ARG A 217 -3.50 6.76 -15.10
C ARG A 217 -4.48 5.60 -15.14
N ALA A 218 -5.62 5.79 -15.81
CA ALA A 218 -6.74 4.86 -15.75
C ALA A 218 -6.48 3.47 -16.34
N ARG A 219 -5.58 3.32 -17.32
CA ARG A 219 -5.44 2.08 -18.12
C ARG A 219 -5.14 0.84 -17.28
N GLY A 220 -4.23 0.94 -16.31
CA GLY A 220 -3.87 -0.18 -15.44
C GLY A 220 -5.04 -0.59 -14.53
N LEU A 221 -5.66 0.40 -13.88
CA LEU A 221 -6.83 0.19 -13.01
C LEU A 221 -8.00 -0.42 -13.78
N GLN A 222 -8.35 0.12 -14.94
CA GLN A 222 -9.41 -0.40 -15.80
C GLN A 222 -9.16 -1.86 -16.20
N THR A 223 -7.90 -2.22 -16.48
CA THR A 223 -7.55 -3.60 -16.85
C THR A 223 -7.76 -4.56 -15.68
N PHE A 224 -7.40 -4.16 -14.45
CA PHE A 224 -7.67 -4.96 -13.26
C PHE A 224 -9.17 -5.08 -12.96
N LEU A 225 -9.92 -3.97 -13.02
CA LEU A 225 -11.36 -3.97 -12.80
C LEU A 225 -12.07 -4.90 -13.78
N ALA A 226 -11.79 -4.78 -15.08
CA ALA A 226 -12.39 -5.63 -16.10
C ALA A 226 -11.99 -7.11 -15.93
N GLY A 227 -10.72 -7.37 -15.60
CA GLY A 227 -10.20 -8.73 -15.47
C GLY A 227 -10.61 -9.44 -14.18
N LEU A 228 -11.01 -8.70 -13.15
CA LEU A 228 -11.38 -9.24 -11.84
C LEU A 228 -12.88 -9.12 -11.53
N ALA A 229 -13.67 -8.57 -12.46
CA ALA A 229 -15.11 -8.30 -12.29
C ALA A 229 -15.90 -9.51 -11.78
N ASP A 230 -15.60 -10.72 -12.25
CA ASP A 230 -16.30 -11.95 -11.82
C ASP A 230 -15.92 -12.41 -10.40
N SER A 231 -14.86 -11.85 -9.81
CA SER A 231 -14.26 -12.32 -8.55
C SER A 231 -14.11 -11.26 -7.47
N VAL A 232 -14.34 -9.99 -7.80
CA VAL A 232 -14.20 -8.83 -6.92
C VAL A 232 -15.38 -7.91 -7.16
N GLU A 233 -16.18 -7.72 -6.12
CA GLU A 233 -17.35 -6.83 -6.13
C GLU A 233 -16.98 -5.41 -5.67
N TRP A 234 -15.95 -5.27 -4.85
CA TRP A 234 -15.67 -4.03 -4.12
C TRP A 234 -14.40 -3.30 -4.60
N LEU A 235 -14.55 -2.00 -4.83
CA LEU A 235 -13.47 -1.04 -5.06
C LEU A 235 -13.51 0.02 -3.95
N TYR A 236 -12.44 0.10 -3.15
CA TYR A 236 -12.29 1.13 -2.14
C TYR A 236 -11.34 2.21 -2.63
N ASP A 237 -11.69 3.48 -2.40
CA ASP A 237 -10.83 4.63 -2.65
C ASP A 237 -10.40 5.25 -1.32
N CYS A 238 -9.10 5.26 -1.05
CA CYS A 238 -8.53 5.85 0.15
C CYS A 238 -7.59 6.99 -0.21
N THR A 239 -7.90 8.17 0.31
CA THR A 239 -6.95 9.29 0.28
C THR A 239 -6.17 9.36 1.58
N ILE A 240 -4.84 9.28 1.49
CA ILE A 240 -3.92 9.51 2.60
C ILE A 240 -3.39 10.94 2.52
N ALA A 241 -3.37 11.62 3.67
CA ALA A 241 -2.73 12.90 3.85
C ALA A 241 -1.77 12.83 5.05
N TYR A 242 -0.68 13.60 4.96
CA TYR A 242 0.29 13.75 6.04
C TYR A 242 0.39 15.22 6.42
N GLU A 243 0.36 15.52 7.73
CA GLU A 243 0.41 16.89 8.26
C GLU A 243 1.62 17.69 7.76
N GLN A 244 2.75 17.02 7.53
CA GLN A 244 4.03 17.65 7.20
C GLN A 244 4.42 17.57 5.72
N ILE A 245 3.53 17.13 4.82
CA ILE A 245 3.83 17.19 3.38
C ILE A 245 3.51 18.61 2.90
N PRO A 246 4.53 19.41 2.53
CA PRO A 246 4.29 20.77 2.10
C PRO A 246 3.41 20.75 0.86
N CYS A 247 2.30 21.46 0.95
CA CYS A 247 1.47 21.81 -0.21
C CYS A 247 2.37 22.41 -1.29
N VAL A 248 2.59 21.64 -2.35
CA VAL A 248 3.57 21.95 -3.40
C VAL A 248 3.17 23.22 -4.19
N THR A 249 1.89 23.57 -4.13
CA THR A 249 1.24 24.67 -4.83
C THR A 249 0.78 25.80 -3.91
N CYS A 250 1.09 25.77 -2.61
CA CYS A 250 0.53 26.77 -1.71
C CYS A 250 1.06 28.16 -2.04
N ILE A 251 0.17 28.95 -2.64
CA ILE A 251 0.17 30.40 -2.57
C ILE A 251 0.24 30.75 -1.07
N PRO A 252 1.08 31.72 -0.64
CA PRO A 252 1.29 32.02 0.78
C PRO A 252 0.06 32.41 1.61
N SER A 253 -1.15 32.45 1.05
CA SER A 253 -2.35 32.99 1.68
C SER A 253 -3.24 31.95 2.37
N VAL A 254 -3.09 30.65 2.12
CA VAL A 254 -3.94 29.64 2.78
C VAL A 254 -3.12 28.92 3.84
N ARG A 255 -3.10 29.49 5.05
CA ARG A 255 -2.67 28.73 6.24
C ARG A 255 -3.64 27.55 6.40
N PRO A 256 -3.17 26.33 6.66
CA PRO A 256 -4.05 25.30 7.19
C PRO A 256 -4.70 25.86 8.47
N PRO A 257 -6.00 25.63 8.71
CA PRO A 257 -6.65 26.09 9.93
C PRO A 257 -5.85 25.55 11.12
N SER A 258 -5.36 26.45 11.97
CA SER A 258 -4.42 26.17 13.06
C SER A 258 -5.06 25.45 14.26
N ARG A 259 -6.14 24.72 14.03
CA ARG A 259 -6.87 23.89 14.99
C ARG A 259 -7.94 23.12 14.23
N ILE A 260 -7.97 21.82 14.40
CA ILE A 260 -9.17 21.01 14.17
C ILE A 260 -10.28 21.64 15.04
N ASP A 261 -11.43 21.93 14.44
CA ASP A 261 -12.60 22.43 15.18
C ASP A 261 -12.92 21.43 16.29
N PRO A 262 -12.85 21.83 17.58
CA PRO A 262 -13.18 20.94 18.70
C PRO A 262 -14.66 20.49 18.69
N ASN A 263 -15.49 21.05 17.81
CA ASN A 263 -16.90 20.67 17.64
C ASN A 263 -17.16 19.84 16.38
N LEU A 264 -16.14 19.34 15.68
CA LEU A 264 -16.39 18.31 14.68
C LEU A 264 -16.99 17.10 15.42
N PRO A 265 -18.22 16.66 15.09
CA PRO A 265 -18.78 15.48 15.74
C PRO A 265 -17.81 14.32 15.53
N ASP A 266 -17.57 13.56 16.60
CA ASP A 266 -16.84 12.28 16.56
C ASP A 266 -17.58 11.33 15.61
N GLN A 267 -17.38 11.49 14.31
CA GLN A 267 -17.83 10.54 13.31
C GLN A 267 -16.78 9.44 13.18
N ILE A 268 -16.85 8.55 14.17
CA ILE A 268 -16.31 7.17 14.26
C ILE A 268 -14.79 7.05 14.28
#